data_AF-A0A1M6KBZ2-F1
#
_entry.id   AF-A0A1M6KBZ2-F1
#
_cell.length_a   1.000
_cell.length_b   1.000
_cell.length_c   1.000
_cell.angle_alpha   90.00
_cell.angle_beta   90.00
_cell.angle_gamma   90.00
#
_symmetry.space_group_name_H-M   'P 1'
#
loop_
_entity.id
_entity.type
_entity.pdbx_description
1 polymer ?
#
loop_
_entity_poly.entity_id
_entity_poly.type
_entity_poly.pdbx_seq_one_letter_code
_entity_poly.pdbx_strand_id
1 'polypeptide(L)'
;MKINHILLSLESKINRTKPGSEYVVRSFSFTLEKIRKGEVSVVFDENLNYGISGCASADILEGGEINFSFGRFLIDAYDPFPLLVEGIIIHEFQHVYDFINKPELIQISRGNPIEELYFEVDAISLEGIFFKSYRTESDTMSSIERFFMNDARNRFWGVTAVFEKVDLRLLHRIDNIEKELKTSDEAIQRFEEIGIEVLNEIEFDDNDWMNYCDLVTLRTYTYFSRQVLHDILFTLEGGGLTDEELKLSRYSTINRLITKMLEVQTQHHNFVNEFRGELIENYNNEVLAAIK
;
A
#
# COMPACT_ATOMS: atom_id res chain seq x y z
N MET A 1 -11.38 -19.44 20.59
CA MET A 1 -11.07 -19.21 19.16
C MET A 1 -9.57 -18.93 19.05
N LYS A 2 -8.83 -19.55 18.12
CA LYS A 2 -7.36 -19.39 18.01
C LYS A 2 -6.96 -17.92 17.80
N ILE A 3 -7.79 -17.13 17.10
CA ILE A 3 -7.58 -15.68 16.94
C ILE A 3 -7.50 -14.90 18.27
N ASN A 4 -8.30 -15.26 19.29
CA ASN A 4 -8.23 -14.60 20.60
C ASN A 4 -6.86 -14.83 21.27
N HIS A 5 -6.29 -16.02 21.06
CA HIS A 5 -4.95 -16.32 21.58
C HIS A 5 -3.87 -15.48 20.87
N ILE A 6 -3.98 -15.35 19.54
CA ILE A 6 -3.10 -14.50 18.74
C ILE A 6 -3.17 -13.04 19.22
N LEU A 7 -4.37 -12.48 19.36
CA LEU A 7 -4.55 -11.09 19.82
C LEU A 7 -4.01 -10.86 21.25
N LEU A 8 -4.17 -11.82 22.15
CA LEU A 8 -3.60 -11.75 23.51
C LEU A 8 -2.06 -11.83 23.50
N SER A 9 -1.50 -12.67 22.63
CA SER A 9 -0.05 -12.75 22.44
C SER A 9 0.51 -11.44 21.91
N LEU A 10 -0.13 -10.89 20.86
CA LEU A 10 0.22 -9.61 20.26
C LEU A 10 0.12 -8.46 21.29
N GLU A 11 -0.95 -8.40 22.08
CA GLU A 11 -1.09 -7.42 23.17
C GLU A 11 0.04 -7.55 24.20
N SER A 12 0.36 -8.78 24.60
CA SER A 12 1.47 -9.05 25.52
C SER A 12 2.81 -8.61 24.93
N LYS A 13 3.08 -8.91 23.65
CA LYS A 13 4.30 -8.51 22.94
C LYS A 13 4.41 -6.99 22.88
N ILE A 14 3.36 -6.29 22.46
CA ILE A 14 3.34 -4.83 22.35
C ILE A 14 3.57 -4.15 23.71
N ASN A 15 2.97 -4.68 24.78
CA ASN A 15 3.12 -4.11 26.11
C ASN A 15 4.52 -4.31 26.71
N ARG A 16 5.20 -5.42 26.38
CA ARG A 16 6.51 -5.79 26.95
C ARG A 16 7.69 -5.19 26.19
N THR A 17 7.58 -4.96 24.89
CA THR A 17 8.67 -4.39 24.08
C THR A 17 8.90 -2.91 24.41
N LYS A 18 10.14 -2.54 24.76
CA LYS A 18 10.55 -1.17 25.10
C LYS A 18 11.94 -0.83 24.53
N PRO A 19 12.12 0.31 23.84
CA PRO A 19 11.07 1.22 23.38
C PRO A 19 10.23 0.57 22.26
N GLY A 20 8.91 0.70 22.34
CA GLY A 20 7.99 0.32 21.25
C GLY A 20 7.73 1.50 20.30
N SER A 21 7.01 1.25 19.21
CA SER A 21 6.54 2.31 18.29
C SER A 21 5.21 2.89 18.80
N GLU A 22 5.15 4.21 18.97
CA GLU A 22 3.92 4.90 19.38
C GLU A 22 2.78 4.73 18.35
N TYR A 23 3.13 4.65 17.06
CA TYR A 23 2.17 4.47 15.97
C TYR A 23 1.51 3.09 16.06
N VAL A 24 2.32 2.05 16.24
CA VAL A 24 1.83 0.66 16.38
C VAL A 24 0.97 0.53 17.64
N VAL A 25 1.44 1.06 18.77
CA VAL A 25 0.68 1.01 20.04
C VAL A 25 -0.67 1.72 19.90
N ARG A 26 -0.70 2.89 19.25
CA ARG A 26 -1.93 3.67 19.05
C ARG A 26 -2.95 2.91 18.21
N SER A 27 -2.56 2.49 17.01
CA SER A 27 -3.43 1.74 16.10
C SER A 27 -3.93 0.46 16.75
N PHE A 28 -3.02 -0.33 17.33
CA PHE A 28 -3.36 -1.59 17.98
C PHE A 28 -4.33 -1.42 19.16
N SER A 29 -3.99 -0.54 20.11
CA SER A 29 -4.75 -0.38 21.34
C SER A 29 -6.15 0.18 21.07
N PHE A 30 -6.25 1.12 20.12
CA PHE A 30 -7.52 1.68 19.68
C PHE A 30 -8.41 0.60 19.07
N THR A 31 -7.93 -0.13 18.06
CA THR A 31 -8.71 -1.15 17.37
C THR A 31 -9.12 -2.28 18.33
N LEU A 32 -8.22 -2.72 19.21
CA LEU A 32 -8.53 -3.72 20.22
C LEU A 32 -9.62 -3.25 21.22
N GLU A 33 -9.61 -1.98 21.62
CA GLU A 33 -10.67 -1.40 22.44
C GLU A 33 -12.02 -1.43 21.72
N LYS A 34 -12.05 -1.09 20.42
CA LYS A 34 -13.26 -1.11 19.60
C LYS A 34 -13.82 -2.52 19.43
N ILE A 35 -12.96 -3.51 19.24
CA ILE A 35 -13.34 -4.93 19.24
C ILE A 35 -13.95 -5.33 20.60
N ARG A 36 -13.31 -4.94 21.72
CA ARG A 36 -13.80 -5.27 23.08
C ARG A 36 -15.17 -4.66 23.39
N LYS A 37 -15.47 -3.49 22.83
CA LYS A 37 -16.78 -2.82 22.95
C LYS A 37 -17.84 -3.35 21.98
N GLY A 38 -17.46 -4.22 21.04
CA GLY A 38 -18.35 -4.71 19.98
C GLY A 38 -18.64 -3.68 18.89
N GLU A 39 -17.84 -2.60 18.81
CA GLU A 39 -17.95 -1.58 17.74
C GLU A 39 -17.28 -2.05 16.44
N VAL A 40 -16.34 -3.00 16.54
CA VAL A 40 -15.71 -3.69 15.42
C VAL A 40 -15.93 -5.19 15.60
N SER A 41 -16.52 -5.84 14.61
CA SER A 41 -16.73 -7.28 14.64
C SER A 41 -15.48 -8.02 14.16
N VAL A 42 -15.20 -9.19 14.75
CA VAL A 42 -14.09 -10.06 14.33
C VAL A 42 -14.69 -11.33 13.75
N VAL A 43 -14.49 -11.53 12.44
CA VAL A 43 -15.21 -12.54 11.65
C VAL A 43 -14.22 -13.51 11.01
N PHE A 44 -14.52 -14.81 11.06
CA PHE A 44 -13.79 -15.79 10.27
C PHE A 44 -14.43 -15.88 8.89
N ASP A 45 -13.65 -15.73 7.83
CA ASP A 45 -14.10 -15.89 6.45
C ASP A 45 -13.27 -16.95 5.73
N GLU A 46 -13.94 -18.04 5.33
CA GLU A 46 -13.32 -19.16 4.63
C GLU A 46 -12.99 -18.88 3.16
N ASN A 47 -13.51 -17.78 2.60
CA ASN A 47 -13.28 -17.38 1.21
C ASN A 47 -12.03 -16.52 1.03
N LEU A 48 -11.45 -16.02 2.13
CA LEU A 48 -10.18 -15.31 2.08
C LEU A 48 -9.05 -16.22 1.60
N ASN A 49 -8.09 -15.62 0.91
CA ASN A 49 -7.04 -16.36 0.22
C ASN A 49 -6.19 -17.18 1.21
N TYR A 50 -5.83 -18.40 0.80
CA TYR A 50 -4.91 -19.24 1.56
C TYR A 50 -3.45 -18.92 1.18
N GLY A 51 -3.01 -17.72 1.53
CA GLY A 51 -1.66 -17.23 1.27
C GLY A 51 -1.39 -15.87 1.91
N ILE A 52 -0.17 -15.36 1.77
CA ILE A 52 0.27 -14.11 2.44
C ILE A 52 -0.53 -12.86 2.03
N SER A 53 -1.13 -12.83 0.84
CA SER A 53 -1.92 -11.69 0.36
C SER A 53 -3.40 -12.02 0.34
N GLY A 54 -4.25 -11.12 0.85
CA GLY A 54 -5.70 -11.28 0.89
C GLY A 54 -6.19 -12.35 1.87
N CYS A 55 -5.40 -12.67 2.90
CA CYS A 55 -5.78 -13.62 3.95
C CYS A 55 -6.50 -12.98 5.13
N ALA A 56 -6.49 -11.67 5.22
CA ALA A 56 -7.27 -10.86 6.15
C ALA A 56 -7.80 -9.64 5.40
N SER A 57 -8.81 -8.99 5.97
CA SER A 57 -9.33 -7.72 5.48
C SER A 57 -9.97 -6.93 6.62
N ALA A 58 -10.03 -5.61 6.46
CA ALA A 58 -10.89 -4.74 7.21
C ALA A 58 -11.87 -4.06 6.26
N ASP A 59 -13.17 -4.16 6.54
CA ASP A 59 -14.21 -3.64 5.65
C ASP A 59 -15.22 -2.75 6.39
N ILE A 60 -15.78 -1.78 5.66
CA ILE A 60 -16.99 -1.04 6.05
C ILE A 60 -18.18 -1.70 5.33
N LEU A 61 -19.02 -2.41 6.08
CA LEU A 61 -20.18 -3.14 5.57
C LEU A 61 -21.31 -2.22 5.11
N GLU A 62 -22.26 -2.80 4.35
CA GLU A 62 -23.53 -2.16 3.99
C GLU A 62 -24.34 -1.88 5.27
N GLY A 63 -24.21 -0.68 5.80
CA GLY A 63 -24.75 -0.28 7.11
C GLY A 63 -23.80 0.57 7.95
N GLY A 64 -22.53 0.67 7.54
CA GLY A 64 -21.49 1.42 8.24
C GLY A 64 -20.84 0.66 9.39
N GLU A 65 -21.24 -0.59 9.62
CA GLU A 65 -20.58 -1.49 10.55
C GLU A 65 -19.18 -1.84 10.04
N ILE A 66 -18.21 -1.94 10.94
CA ILE A 66 -16.82 -2.26 10.60
C ILE A 66 -16.51 -3.68 11.07
N ASN A 67 -15.84 -4.44 10.22
CA ASN A 67 -15.32 -5.74 10.59
C ASN A 67 -13.80 -5.84 10.36
N PHE A 68 -13.21 -6.79 11.07
CA PHE A 68 -11.92 -7.37 10.75
C PHE A 68 -12.18 -8.85 10.44
N SER A 69 -11.93 -9.24 9.19
CA SER A 69 -12.09 -10.59 8.69
C SER A 69 -10.74 -11.30 8.62
N PHE A 70 -10.69 -12.56 9.00
CA PHE A 70 -9.48 -13.37 8.91
C PHE A 70 -9.78 -14.76 8.35
N GLY A 71 -8.87 -15.22 7.48
CA GLY A 71 -8.96 -16.51 6.81
C GLY A 71 -8.21 -17.62 7.54
N ARG A 72 -8.28 -18.81 6.95
CA ARG A 72 -7.63 -20.01 7.49
C ARG A 72 -6.10 -19.88 7.56
N PHE A 73 -5.51 -19.17 6.60
CA PHE A 73 -4.06 -18.96 6.53
C PHE A 73 -3.49 -18.33 7.81
N LEU A 74 -4.08 -17.28 8.36
CA LEU A 74 -3.59 -16.64 9.60
C LEU A 74 -3.52 -17.63 10.76
N ILE A 75 -4.50 -18.53 10.85
CA ILE A 75 -4.60 -19.51 11.93
C ILE A 75 -3.53 -20.57 11.82
N ASP A 76 -3.27 -21.06 10.61
CA ASP A 76 -2.31 -22.13 10.37
C ASP A 76 -0.85 -21.61 10.30
N ALA A 77 -0.64 -20.39 9.81
CA ALA A 77 0.67 -19.75 9.72
C ALA A 77 1.20 -19.21 11.06
N TYR A 78 0.33 -19.02 12.08
CA TYR A 78 0.73 -18.37 13.33
C TYR A 78 1.79 -19.15 14.12
N ASP A 79 1.70 -20.48 14.16
CA ASP A 79 2.64 -21.29 14.94
C ASP A 79 4.07 -21.25 14.34
N PRO A 80 4.27 -21.42 13.02
CA PRO A 80 5.60 -21.29 12.42
C PRO A 80 6.07 -19.84 12.22
N PHE A 81 5.15 -18.89 11.99
CA PHE A 81 5.47 -17.48 11.69
C PHE A 81 4.58 -16.51 12.48
N PRO A 82 4.73 -16.43 13.81
CA PRO A 82 3.90 -15.57 14.64
C PRO A 82 4.10 -14.09 14.30
N LEU A 83 5.34 -13.67 14.02
CA LEU A 83 5.66 -12.28 13.70
C LEU A 83 4.97 -11.84 12.39
N LEU A 84 5.01 -12.65 11.33
CA LEU A 84 4.30 -12.41 10.07
C LEU A 84 2.80 -12.22 10.29
N VAL A 85 2.14 -13.16 10.97
CA VAL A 85 0.69 -13.10 11.20
C VAL A 85 0.31 -11.89 12.06
N GLU A 86 1.12 -11.57 13.07
CA GLU A 86 0.92 -10.37 13.87
C GLU A 86 1.09 -9.09 13.04
N GLY A 87 2.03 -9.05 12.10
CA GLY A 87 2.22 -7.93 11.16
C GLY A 87 1.00 -7.71 10.27
N ILE A 88 0.46 -8.79 9.69
CA ILE A 88 -0.78 -8.76 8.90
C ILE A 88 -1.95 -8.23 9.76
N ILE A 89 -2.05 -8.62 11.02
CA ILE A 89 -3.09 -8.07 11.92
C ILE A 89 -2.88 -6.58 12.18
N ILE A 90 -1.63 -6.13 12.35
CA ILE A 90 -1.33 -4.70 12.53
C ILE A 90 -1.67 -3.88 11.29
N HIS A 91 -1.43 -4.44 10.10
CA HIS A 91 -1.83 -3.86 8.82
C HIS A 91 -3.35 -3.61 8.81
N GLU A 92 -4.16 -4.64 9.01
CA GLU A 92 -5.63 -4.51 9.00
C GLU A 92 -6.14 -3.61 10.14
N PHE A 93 -5.48 -3.63 11.29
CA PHE A 93 -5.85 -2.75 12.40
C PHE A 93 -5.62 -1.27 12.07
N GLN A 94 -4.67 -0.95 11.18
CA GLN A 94 -4.49 0.41 10.67
C GLN A 94 -5.67 0.85 9.79
N HIS A 95 -6.17 -0.01 8.91
CA HIS A 95 -7.39 0.29 8.15
C HIS A 95 -8.58 0.54 9.07
N VAL A 96 -8.81 -0.32 10.07
CA VAL A 96 -9.87 -0.11 11.07
C VAL A 96 -9.69 1.21 11.81
N TYR A 97 -8.46 1.54 12.20
CA TYR A 97 -8.15 2.82 12.85
C TYR A 97 -8.53 4.01 11.95
N ASP A 98 -8.20 3.93 10.66
CA ASP A 98 -8.47 4.99 9.68
C ASP A 98 -9.97 5.12 9.36
N PHE A 99 -10.70 4.02 9.20
CA PHE A 99 -12.16 4.02 9.01
C PHE A 99 -12.90 4.78 10.12
N ILE A 100 -12.43 4.65 11.37
CA ILE A 100 -13.10 5.25 12.53
C ILE A 100 -12.63 6.68 12.78
N ASN A 101 -11.33 6.96 12.63
CA ASN A 101 -10.77 8.27 13.01
C ASN A 101 -10.70 9.27 11.85
N LYS A 102 -10.79 8.81 10.60
CA LYS A 102 -10.70 9.63 9.39
C LYS A 102 -11.86 9.36 8.41
N PRO A 103 -13.13 9.28 8.86
CA PRO A 103 -14.24 8.86 7.99
C PRO A 103 -14.46 9.78 6.78
N GLU A 104 -14.21 11.09 6.94
CA GLU A 104 -14.32 12.06 5.84
C GLU A 104 -13.24 11.83 4.77
N LEU A 105 -12.01 11.52 5.17
CA LEU A 105 -10.91 11.22 4.25
C LEU A 105 -11.13 9.87 3.55
N ILE A 106 -11.69 8.87 4.25
CA ILE A 106 -12.10 7.60 3.64
C ILE A 106 -13.23 7.78 2.63
N GLN A 107 -14.11 8.75 2.84
CA GLN A 107 -15.12 9.10 1.83
C GLN A 107 -14.49 9.74 0.60
N ILE A 108 -13.49 10.60 0.78
CA ILE A 108 -12.74 11.25 -0.30
C ILE A 108 -11.94 10.20 -1.10
N SER A 109 -11.28 9.26 -0.45
CA SER A 109 -10.42 8.26 -1.11
C SER A 109 -11.19 7.38 -2.10
N ARG A 110 -12.49 7.12 -1.88
CA ARG A 110 -13.34 6.36 -2.82
C ARG A 110 -13.40 6.96 -4.23
N GLY A 111 -13.10 8.26 -4.37
CA GLY A 111 -13.01 8.95 -5.66
C GLY A 111 -11.61 9.43 -6.02
N ASN A 112 -10.63 9.26 -5.13
CA ASN A 112 -9.25 9.70 -5.32
C ASN A 112 -8.29 8.52 -5.11
N PRO A 113 -7.75 7.92 -6.19
CA PRO A 113 -6.89 6.75 -6.08
C PRO A 113 -5.54 7.05 -5.42
N ILE A 114 -5.10 8.31 -5.33
CA ILE A 114 -3.88 8.69 -4.59
C ILE A 114 -4.14 8.59 -3.09
N GLU A 115 -5.24 9.18 -2.62
CA GLU A 115 -5.65 9.12 -1.21
C GLU A 115 -5.94 7.68 -0.77
N GLU A 116 -6.60 6.88 -1.61
CA GLU A 116 -6.81 5.44 -1.37
C GLU A 116 -5.48 4.71 -1.15
N LEU A 117 -4.51 4.95 -2.02
CA LEU A 117 -3.18 4.36 -1.89
C LEU A 117 -2.43 4.86 -0.65
N TYR A 118 -2.58 6.12 -0.23
CA TYR A 118 -1.91 6.58 0.99
C TYR A 118 -2.41 5.89 2.25
N PHE A 119 -3.68 5.50 2.32
CA PHE A 119 -4.18 4.64 3.40
C PHE A 119 -3.50 3.26 3.41
N GLU A 120 -3.30 2.67 2.24
CA GLU A 120 -2.60 1.40 2.08
C GLU A 120 -1.11 1.52 2.44
N VAL A 121 -0.44 2.58 2.00
CA VAL A 121 0.96 2.86 2.32
C VAL A 121 1.15 3.10 3.82
N ASP A 122 0.21 3.76 4.50
CA ASP A 122 0.21 3.91 5.96
C ASP A 122 0.13 2.54 6.66
N ALA A 123 -0.74 1.63 6.19
CA ALA A 123 -0.87 0.26 6.71
C ALA A 123 0.40 -0.58 6.49
N ILE A 124 0.92 -0.61 5.25
CA ILE A 124 2.19 -1.27 4.88
C ILE A 124 3.35 -0.74 5.73
N SER A 125 3.43 0.58 5.90
CA SER A 125 4.49 1.21 6.69
C SER A 125 4.40 0.79 8.16
N LEU A 126 3.19 0.71 8.71
CA LEU A 126 2.97 0.31 10.09
C LEU A 126 3.33 -1.18 10.31
N GLU A 127 3.00 -2.04 9.36
CA GLU A 127 3.40 -3.46 9.34
C GLU A 127 4.94 -3.60 9.33
N GLY A 128 5.63 -2.87 8.45
CA GLY A 128 7.10 -2.89 8.41
C GLY A 128 7.74 -2.32 9.67
N ILE A 129 7.16 -1.27 10.26
CA ILE A 129 7.59 -0.74 11.58
C ILE A 129 7.36 -1.80 12.66
N PHE A 130 6.25 -2.54 12.61
CA PHE A 130 5.98 -3.62 13.55
C PHE A 130 7.07 -4.71 13.50
N PHE A 131 7.39 -5.24 12.31
CA PHE A 131 8.46 -6.23 12.15
C PHE A 131 9.80 -5.74 12.70
N LYS A 132 10.13 -4.48 12.45
CA LYS A 132 11.39 -3.90 12.92
C LYS A 132 11.43 -3.70 14.44
N SER A 133 10.33 -3.23 15.03
CA SER A 133 10.29 -2.80 16.43
C SER A 133 9.93 -3.91 17.41
N TYR A 134 9.15 -4.91 17.00
CA TYR A 134 8.57 -5.91 17.91
C TYR A 134 9.10 -7.33 17.71
N ARG A 135 10.01 -7.55 16.75
CA ARG A 135 10.74 -8.81 16.65
C ARG A 135 11.58 -9.07 17.90
N THR A 136 11.70 -10.34 18.24
CA THR A 136 12.56 -10.90 19.28
C THR A 136 13.66 -11.73 18.63
N GLU A 137 14.73 -12.02 19.40
CA GLU A 137 15.82 -12.88 18.90
C GLU A 137 15.35 -14.32 18.59
N SER A 138 14.24 -14.75 19.19
CA SER A 138 13.63 -16.06 18.98
C SER A 138 12.70 -16.13 17.77
N ASP A 139 12.33 -15.00 17.17
CA ASP A 139 11.40 -15.01 16.04
C ASP A 139 12.11 -15.53 14.78
N THR A 140 11.53 -16.58 14.19
CA THR A 140 11.94 -17.05 12.86
C THR A 140 11.31 -16.11 11.83
N MET A 141 12.14 -15.45 11.02
CA MET A 141 11.66 -14.57 9.97
C MET A 141 11.55 -15.33 8.64
N SER A 142 10.46 -15.09 7.92
CA SER A 142 10.29 -15.42 6.50
C SER A 142 11.04 -14.42 5.61
N SER A 143 11.14 -14.71 4.30
CA SER A 143 11.72 -13.78 3.33
C SER A 143 10.91 -12.49 3.18
N ILE A 144 9.58 -12.54 3.29
CA ILE A 144 8.73 -11.34 3.22
C ILE A 144 8.99 -10.40 4.40
N GLU A 145 9.09 -10.92 5.63
CA GLU A 145 9.41 -10.10 6.81
C GLU A 145 10.80 -9.45 6.66
N ARG A 146 11.78 -10.20 6.14
CA ARG A 146 13.12 -9.66 5.82
C ARG A 146 13.05 -8.59 4.75
N PHE A 147 12.22 -8.76 3.72
CA PHE A 147 12.05 -7.80 2.64
C PHE A 147 11.52 -6.47 3.18
N PHE A 148 10.43 -6.48 3.96
CA PHE A 148 9.89 -5.30 4.63
C PHE A 148 10.92 -4.60 5.51
N MET A 149 11.63 -5.35 6.35
CA MET A 149 12.63 -4.78 7.26
C MET A 149 13.81 -4.13 6.54
N ASN A 150 14.29 -4.74 5.46
CA ASN A 150 15.38 -4.20 4.66
C ASN A 150 14.95 -2.92 3.94
N ASP A 151 13.72 -2.92 3.42
CA ASP A 151 13.19 -1.81 2.65
C ASP A 151 12.71 -0.62 3.52
N ALA A 152 12.53 -0.83 4.82
CA ALA A 152 12.26 0.26 5.77
C ALA A 152 13.30 1.39 5.72
N ARG A 153 14.56 1.10 5.34
CA ARG A 153 15.61 2.14 5.14
C ARG A 153 15.36 3.01 3.92
N ASN A 154 14.69 2.45 2.92
CA ASN A 154 14.25 3.13 1.71
C ASN A 154 12.80 3.61 1.84
N ARG A 155 12.27 3.77 3.05
CA ARG A 155 10.90 4.24 3.29
C ARG A 155 9.84 3.40 2.55
N PHE A 156 10.04 2.08 2.49
CA PHE A 156 9.10 1.10 1.95
C PHE A 156 8.85 1.18 0.42
N TRP A 157 9.74 1.82 -0.35
CA TRP A 157 9.58 1.95 -1.81
C TRP A 157 9.55 0.62 -2.57
N GLY A 158 10.40 -0.33 -2.20
CA GLY A 158 10.41 -1.66 -2.81
C GLY A 158 9.15 -2.45 -2.46
N VAL A 159 8.67 -2.34 -1.22
CA VAL A 159 7.43 -2.97 -0.76
C VAL A 159 6.24 -2.41 -1.54
N THR A 160 6.09 -1.09 -1.66
CA THR A 160 5.00 -0.49 -2.45
C THR A 160 5.13 -0.80 -3.94
N ALA A 161 6.34 -0.92 -4.48
CA ALA A 161 6.55 -1.33 -5.86
C ALA A 161 6.06 -2.77 -6.10
N VAL A 162 6.23 -3.67 -5.13
CA VAL A 162 5.78 -5.06 -5.23
C VAL A 162 4.28 -5.18 -4.98
N PHE A 163 3.77 -4.69 -3.85
CA PHE A 163 2.39 -4.95 -3.45
C PHE A 163 1.42 -4.04 -4.20
N GLU A 164 1.74 -2.75 -4.31
CA GLU A 164 0.87 -1.72 -4.91
C GLU A 164 1.18 -1.40 -6.37
N LYS A 165 2.30 -1.89 -6.90
CA LYS A 165 2.79 -1.54 -8.25
C LYS A 165 2.97 -0.02 -8.42
N VAL A 166 3.49 0.64 -7.38
CA VAL A 166 3.69 2.09 -7.35
C VAL A 166 5.09 2.48 -6.86
N ASP A 167 5.73 3.40 -7.58
CA ASP A 167 6.91 4.14 -7.10
C ASP A 167 6.42 5.29 -6.22
N LEU A 168 6.49 5.08 -4.91
CA LEU A 168 6.06 6.04 -3.92
C LEU A 168 6.83 7.38 -3.97
N ARG A 169 8.09 7.38 -4.44
CA ARG A 169 8.85 8.64 -4.60
C ARG A 169 8.25 9.50 -5.70
N LEU A 170 7.98 8.87 -6.84
CA LEU A 170 7.39 9.59 -7.96
C LEU A 170 5.99 10.06 -7.58
N LEU A 171 5.20 9.23 -6.90
CA LEU A 171 3.88 9.61 -6.43
C LEU A 171 3.93 10.85 -5.52
N HIS A 172 4.76 10.84 -4.48
CA HIS A 172 4.94 12.05 -3.63
C HIS A 172 5.40 13.27 -4.43
N ARG A 173 6.24 13.06 -5.46
CA ARG A 173 6.74 14.15 -6.28
C ARG A 173 5.64 14.78 -7.13
N ILE A 174 4.73 13.98 -7.69
CA ILE A 174 3.64 14.47 -8.54
C ILE A 174 2.44 14.99 -7.73
N ASP A 175 2.19 14.41 -6.55
CA ASP A 175 1.13 14.83 -5.61
C ASP A 175 1.47 16.11 -4.81
N ASN A 176 2.70 16.62 -4.91
CA ASN A 176 3.07 17.88 -4.24
C ASN A 176 3.08 19.09 -5.18
N ILE A 177 2.83 18.90 -6.47
CA ILE A 177 2.96 19.96 -7.49
C ILE A 177 1.99 21.11 -7.20
N GLU A 178 0.74 20.80 -6.88
CA GLU A 178 -0.32 21.77 -6.61
C GLU A 178 -0.09 22.56 -5.31
N LYS A 179 0.70 22.01 -4.38
CA LYS A 179 1.10 22.67 -3.13
C LYS A 179 2.29 23.62 -3.32
N GLU A 180 3.13 23.36 -4.31
CA GLU A 180 4.38 24.11 -4.54
C GLU A 180 4.21 25.32 -5.46
N LEU A 181 3.19 25.31 -6.33
CA LEU A 181 3.07 26.26 -7.44
C LEU A 181 1.83 27.15 -7.32
N LYS A 182 1.87 28.30 -8.01
CA LYS A 182 0.87 29.37 -7.83
C LYS A 182 -0.21 29.37 -8.88
N THR A 183 0.03 28.76 -10.04
CA THR A 183 -0.91 28.72 -11.16
C THR A 183 -1.00 27.31 -11.74
N SER A 184 -2.15 26.99 -12.32
CA SER A 184 -2.37 25.71 -12.98
C SER A 184 -1.41 25.50 -14.15
N ASP A 185 -1.13 26.53 -14.95
CA ASP A 185 -0.18 26.46 -16.06
C ASP A 185 1.25 26.08 -15.59
N GLU A 186 1.74 26.70 -14.52
CA GLU A 186 3.04 26.35 -13.94
C GLU A 186 3.06 24.90 -13.43
N ALA A 187 1.97 24.48 -12.76
CA ALA A 187 1.82 23.14 -12.24
C ALA A 187 1.76 22.07 -13.33
N ILE A 188 1.00 22.31 -14.39
CA ILE A 188 0.92 21.42 -15.56
C ILE A 188 2.28 21.34 -16.25
N GLN A 189 2.96 22.46 -16.45
CA GLN A 189 4.30 22.46 -17.03
C GLN A 189 5.28 21.64 -16.16
N ARG A 190 5.24 21.80 -14.84
CA ARG A 190 6.08 21.01 -13.95
C ARG A 190 5.77 19.52 -14.03
N PHE A 191 4.50 19.16 -14.12
CA PHE A 191 4.08 17.77 -14.30
C PHE A 191 4.57 17.18 -15.64
N GLU A 192 4.57 17.99 -16.71
CA GLU A 192 5.15 17.63 -18.01
C GLU A 192 6.66 17.38 -17.91
N GLU A 193 7.39 18.27 -17.24
CA GLU A 193 8.84 18.13 -17.02
C GLU A 193 9.17 16.83 -16.27
N ILE A 194 8.41 16.51 -15.21
CA ILE A 194 8.57 15.25 -14.48
C ILE A 194 8.37 14.05 -15.42
N GLY A 195 7.36 14.09 -16.29
CA GLY A 195 7.11 13.01 -17.24
C GLY A 195 8.22 12.85 -18.28
N ILE A 196 8.85 13.96 -18.71
CA ILE A 196 10.02 13.94 -19.59
C ILE A 196 11.23 13.34 -18.87
N GLU A 197 11.49 13.74 -17.63
CA GLU A 197 12.56 13.18 -16.81
C GLU A 197 12.39 11.67 -16.63
N VAL A 198 11.20 11.22 -16.22
CA VAL A 198 10.87 9.79 -16.06
C VAL A 198 11.16 9.01 -17.35
N LEU A 199 10.73 9.51 -18.52
CA LEU A 199 10.99 8.84 -19.79
C LEU A 199 12.46 8.79 -20.19
N ASN A 200 13.25 9.79 -19.80
CA ASN A 200 14.66 9.88 -20.15
C ASN A 200 15.56 9.04 -19.23
N GLU A 201 15.11 8.75 -18.01
CA GLU A 201 15.87 8.01 -17.00
C GLU A 201 15.72 6.49 -17.11
N ILE A 202 14.75 6.01 -17.90
CA ILE A 202 14.50 4.56 -18.03
C ILE A 202 15.56 3.91 -18.90
N GLU A 203 16.22 2.91 -18.31
CA GLU A 203 17.24 2.11 -18.98
C GLU A 203 16.98 0.64 -18.68
N PHE A 204 16.75 -0.16 -19.72
CA PHE A 204 16.60 -1.60 -19.56
C PHE A 204 17.95 -2.30 -19.71
N ASP A 205 18.39 -2.99 -18.65
CA ASP A 205 19.65 -3.72 -18.59
C ASP A 205 19.46 -5.18 -18.11
N ASP A 206 20.54 -5.84 -17.68
CA ASP A 206 20.48 -7.23 -17.20
C ASP A 206 19.95 -7.36 -15.75
N ASN A 207 19.52 -6.27 -15.10
CA ASN A 207 19.01 -6.25 -13.74
C ASN A 207 17.48 -6.23 -13.70
N ASP A 208 16.87 -7.41 -13.60
CA ASP A 208 15.42 -7.57 -13.58
C ASP A 208 14.70 -6.72 -12.53
N TRP A 209 15.29 -6.55 -11.34
CA TRP A 209 14.70 -5.72 -10.29
C TRP A 209 14.65 -4.24 -10.69
N MET A 210 15.73 -3.72 -11.30
CA MET A 210 15.75 -2.33 -11.76
C MET A 210 14.80 -2.13 -12.95
N ASN A 211 14.80 -3.05 -13.92
CA ASN A 211 13.85 -3.05 -15.03
C ASN A 211 12.40 -3.05 -14.53
N TYR A 212 12.10 -3.86 -13.50
CA TYR A 212 10.78 -3.89 -12.87
C TYR A 212 10.43 -2.55 -12.21
N CYS A 213 11.36 -1.96 -11.46
CA CYS A 213 11.17 -0.65 -10.83
C CYS A 213 10.90 0.44 -11.86
N ASP A 214 11.63 0.48 -12.96
CA ASP A 214 11.45 1.45 -14.04
C ASP A 214 10.06 1.33 -14.69
N LEU A 215 9.58 0.10 -14.89
CA LEU A 215 8.21 -0.15 -15.39
C LEU A 215 7.14 0.25 -14.37
N VAL A 216 7.40 0.07 -13.07
CA VAL A 216 6.53 0.58 -12.00
C VAL A 216 6.51 2.11 -11.96
N THR A 217 7.63 2.78 -12.20
CA THR A 217 7.73 4.24 -12.30
C THR A 217 6.89 4.76 -13.47
N LEU A 218 7.01 4.14 -14.65
CA LEU A 218 6.15 4.44 -15.80
C LEU A 218 4.66 4.26 -15.49
N ARG A 219 4.33 3.12 -14.87
CA ARG A 219 2.95 2.82 -14.47
C ARG A 219 2.43 3.88 -13.52
N THR A 220 3.22 4.30 -12.54
CA THR A 220 2.84 5.30 -11.54
C THR A 220 2.44 6.62 -12.20
N TYR A 221 3.29 7.15 -13.09
CA TYR A 221 2.98 8.39 -13.81
C TYR A 221 1.69 8.27 -14.62
N THR A 222 1.58 7.18 -15.41
CA THR A 222 0.44 6.99 -16.31
C THR A 222 -0.87 6.77 -15.56
N TYR A 223 -0.87 5.93 -14.52
CA TYR A 223 -2.06 5.58 -13.73
C TYR A 223 -2.63 6.78 -12.99
N PHE A 224 -1.79 7.59 -12.33
CA PHE A 224 -2.24 8.72 -11.52
C PHE A 224 -2.40 10.03 -12.30
N SER A 225 -1.99 10.09 -13.57
CA SER A 225 -1.99 11.33 -14.37
C SER A 225 -3.32 12.10 -14.36
N ARG A 226 -4.46 11.40 -14.48
CA ARG A 226 -5.78 12.04 -14.47
C ARG A 226 -6.11 12.64 -13.09
N GLN A 227 -5.74 11.96 -12.02
CA GLN A 227 -5.96 12.44 -10.66
C GLN A 227 -5.08 13.65 -10.35
N VAL A 228 -3.79 13.60 -10.72
CA VAL A 228 -2.88 14.74 -10.56
C VAL A 228 -3.37 15.97 -11.31
N LEU A 229 -3.84 15.81 -12.56
CA LEU A 229 -4.42 16.93 -13.32
C LEU A 229 -5.69 17.47 -12.66
N HIS A 230 -6.54 16.59 -12.15
CA HIS A 230 -7.71 16.99 -11.38
C HIS A 230 -7.30 17.83 -10.17
N ASP A 231 -6.33 17.37 -9.38
CA ASP A 231 -5.95 18.03 -8.13
C ASP A 231 -5.27 19.38 -8.36
N ILE A 232 -4.46 19.51 -9.42
CA ILE A 232 -3.89 20.78 -9.87
C ILE A 232 -4.99 21.79 -10.21
N LEU A 233 -5.92 21.42 -11.09
CA LEU A 233 -6.95 22.32 -11.58
C LEU A 233 -7.95 22.69 -10.47
N PHE A 234 -8.39 21.69 -9.70
CA PHE A 234 -9.36 21.88 -8.63
C PHE A 234 -8.82 22.85 -7.57
N THR A 235 -7.56 22.65 -7.17
CA THR A 235 -6.91 23.46 -6.12
C THR A 235 -6.61 24.88 -6.59
N LEU A 236 -6.09 25.05 -7.82
CA LEU A 236 -5.55 26.34 -8.28
C LEU A 236 -6.54 27.19 -9.08
N GLU A 237 -7.55 26.59 -9.71
CA GLU A 237 -8.55 27.32 -10.51
C GLU A 237 -9.89 27.49 -9.77
N GLY A 238 -10.16 26.65 -8.76
CA GLY A 238 -11.34 26.75 -7.90
C GLY A 238 -12.65 26.52 -8.66
N GLY A 239 -13.08 25.26 -8.77
CA GLY A 239 -14.36 24.93 -9.39
C GLY A 239 -14.61 23.43 -9.51
N GLY A 240 -15.88 23.05 -9.68
CA GLY A 240 -16.22 21.67 -10.05
C GLY A 240 -15.79 21.41 -11.49
N LEU A 241 -14.86 20.48 -11.68
CA LEU A 241 -14.34 20.11 -12.99
C LEU A 241 -15.31 19.15 -13.69
N THR A 242 -15.49 19.35 -14.98
CA THR A 242 -16.20 18.42 -15.87
C THR A 242 -15.26 17.32 -16.37
N ASP A 243 -15.81 16.16 -16.71
CA ASP A 243 -15.04 15.08 -17.34
C ASP A 243 -14.31 15.54 -18.61
N GLU A 244 -14.87 16.52 -19.34
CA GLU A 244 -14.26 17.10 -20.54
C GLU A 244 -12.99 17.90 -20.22
N GLU A 245 -12.95 18.58 -19.06
CA GLU A 245 -11.78 19.32 -18.59
C GLU A 245 -10.62 18.40 -18.22
N LEU A 246 -10.92 17.19 -17.77
CA LEU A 246 -9.93 16.18 -17.38
C LEU A 246 -9.49 15.26 -18.53
N LYS A 247 -10.01 15.46 -19.75
CA LYS A 247 -9.57 14.67 -20.90
C LYS A 247 -8.12 15.00 -21.24
N LEU A 248 -7.28 13.96 -21.19
CA LEU A 248 -5.85 14.05 -21.53
C LEU A 248 -5.60 14.70 -22.91
N SER A 249 -6.52 14.56 -23.87
CA SER A 249 -6.41 15.21 -25.18
C SER A 249 -6.29 16.74 -25.13
N ARG A 250 -6.71 17.38 -24.04
CA ARG A 250 -6.50 18.83 -23.81
C ARG A 250 -5.06 19.18 -23.46
N TYR A 251 -4.29 18.22 -22.95
CA TYR A 251 -2.91 18.36 -22.51
C TYR A 251 -2.00 17.61 -23.47
N SER A 252 -1.78 18.17 -24.66
CA SER A 252 -1.17 17.45 -25.79
C SER A 252 0.23 16.87 -25.48
N THR A 253 1.05 17.58 -24.70
CA THR A 253 2.36 17.08 -24.25
C THR A 253 2.19 15.90 -23.31
N ILE A 254 1.39 16.03 -22.25
CA ILE A 254 1.11 14.95 -21.28
C ILE A 254 0.54 13.72 -21.98
N ASN A 255 -0.45 13.90 -22.86
CA ASN A 255 -1.04 12.81 -23.62
C ASN A 255 0.01 12.07 -24.46
N ARG A 256 0.91 12.80 -25.12
CA ARG A 256 2.01 12.20 -25.88
C ARG A 256 3.01 11.46 -24.97
N LEU A 257 3.32 11.99 -23.79
CA LEU A 257 4.18 11.31 -22.81
C LEU A 257 3.53 10.00 -22.35
N ILE A 258 2.26 10.05 -21.94
CA ILE A 258 1.49 8.87 -21.50
C ILE A 258 1.44 7.81 -22.60
N THR A 259 1.15 8.18 -23.85
CA THR A 259 1.14 7.23 -24.96
C THR A 259 2.49 6.51 -25.10
N LYS A 260 3.61 7.24 -25.06
CA LYS A 260 4.95 6.64 -25.13
C LYS A 260 5.23 5.71 -23.95
N MET A 261 4.88 6.14 -22.73
CA MET A 261 5.06 5.34 -21.52
C MET A 261 4.21 4.05 -21.57
N LEU A 262 3.00 4.11 -22.10
CA LEU A 262 2.13 2.95 -22.30
C LEU A 262 2.65 2.01 -23.40
N GLU A 263 3.26 2.54 -24.45
CA GLU A 263 3.92 1.73 -25.49
C GLU A 263 5.06 0.90 -24.88
N VAL A 264 5.93 1.51 -24.06
CA VAL A 264 7.00 0.81 -23.34
C VAL A 264 6.41 -0.24 -22.39
N GLN A 265 5.44 0.13 -21.56
CA GLN A 265 4.79 -0.82 -20.64
C GLN A 265 4.14 -2.00 -21.37
N THR A 266 3.55 -1.76 -22.54
CA THR A 266 2.92 -2.82 -23.35
C THR A 266 3.97 -3.79 -23.90
N GLN A 267 5.13 -3.29 -24.35
CA GLN A 267 6.23 -4.11 -24.83
C GLN A 267 6.77 -5.06 -23.75
N HIS A 268 6.72 -4.63 -22.48
CA HIS A 268 7.26 -5.37 -21.34
C HIS A 268 6.16 -5.94 -20.40
N HIS A 269 4.90 -5.98 -20.84
CA HIS A 269 3.76 -6.33 -19.97
C HIS A 269 3.92 -7.70 -19.30
N ASN A 270 4.36 -8.71 -20.05
CA ASN A 270 4.54 -10.07 -19.54
C ASN A 270 5.61 -10.09 -18.44
N PHE A 271 6.75 -9.44 -18.69
CA PHE A 271 7.84 -9.35 -17.72
C PHE A 271 7.39 -8.77 -16.38
N VAL A 272 6.64 -7.66 -16.37
CA VAL A 272 6.17 -7.04 -15.11
C VAL A 272 5.31 -7.99 -14.30
N ASN A 273 4.37 -8.68 -14.96
CA ASN A 273 3.45 -9.57 -14.28
C ASN A 273 4.11 -10.87 -13.82
N GLU A 274 4.99 -11.44 -14.65
CA GLU A 274 5.76 -12.64 -14.34
C GLU A 274 6.72 -12.38 -13.17
N PHE A 275 7.55 -11.35 -13.26
CA PHE A 275 8.54 -11.03 -12.21
C PHE A 275 7.89 -10.77 -10.84
N ARG A 276 6.84 -9.93 -10.81
CA ARG A 276 6.09 -9.67 -9.56
C ARG A 276 5.39 -10.94 -9.07
N GLY A 277 4.77 -11.68 -9.98
CA GLY A 277 4.06 -12.92 -9.67
C GLY A 277 4.99 -13.93 -9.01
N GLU A 278 6.15 -14.18 -9.61
CA GLU A 278 7.18 -15.07 -9.09
C GLU A 278 7.69 -14.61 -7.71
N LEU A 279 7.90 -13.30 -7.51
CA LEU A 279 8.34 -12.78 -6.22
C LEU A 279 7.32 -13.08 -5.10
N ILE A 280 6.05 -12.76 -5.33
CA ILE A 280 4.96 -13.00 -4.36
C ILE A 280 4.75 -14.50 -4.15
N GLU A 281 4.79 -15.28 -5.23
CA GLU A 281 4.68 -16.74 -5.16
C GLU A 281 5.82 -17.36 -4.34
N ASN A 282 7.06 -16.88 -4.51
CA ASN A 282 8.20 -17.34 -3.72
C ASN A 282 8.02 -17.07 -2.22
N TYR A 283 7.57 -15.87 -1.85
CA TYR A 283 7.25 -15.53 -0.46
C TYR A 283 6.14 -16.44 0.09
N ASN A 284 5.08 -16.63 -0.69
CA ASN A 284 3.96 -17.47 -0.30
C ASN A 284 4.37 -18.95 -0.12
N ASN A 285 5.15 -19.49 -1.05
CA ASN A 285 5.59 -20.88 -1.04
C ASN A 285 6.54 -21.18 0.13
N GLU A 286 7.41 -20.25 0.53
CA GLU A 286 8.22 -20.40 1.75
C GLU A 286 7.34 -20.59 2.98
N VAL A 287 6.31 -19.75 3.14
CA VAL A 287 5.42 -19.79 4.31
C VAL A 287 4.57 -21.05 4.29
N LEU A 288 3.93 -21.35 3.16
CA LEU A 288 3.08 -22.54 2.99
C LEU A 288 3.84 -23.85 3.20
N ALA A 289 5.14 -23.89 2.87
CA ALA A 289 5.97 -25.07 3.10
C ALA A 289 6.15 -25.39 4.59
N ALA A 290 6.11 -24.39 5.48
CA ALA A 290 6.31 -24.58 6.92
C ALA A 290 5.02 -24.79 7.73
N ILE A 291 3.85 -24.64 7.10
CA ILE A 291 2.54 -24.90 7.74
C ILE A 291 2.24 -26.42 7.85
N LYS A 292 3.03 -27.27 7.17
CA LYS A 292 2.82 -28.72 7.07
C LYS A 292 3.05 -29.51 8.35
#